data_AF-A0A536NW69-F1
#
_entry.id   AF-A0A536NW69-F1
#
_cell.length_a   1.000
_cell.length_b   1.000
_cell.length_c   1.000
_cell.angle_alpha   90.00
_cell.angle_beta   90.00
_cell.angle_gamma   90.00
#
_symmetry.space_group_name_H-M   'P 1'
#
loop_
_entity.id
_entity.type
_entity.pdbx_description
1 polymer ?
#
loop_
_entity_poly.entity_id
_entity_poly.type
_entity_poly.pdbx_seq_one_letter_code
_entity_poly.pdbx_strand_id
1 'polypeptide(L)'
;MEGCMGFAGRVVVVSGGATGMGRATVELLLGRGARVALIDWTRQEAEAIARSEKFRAYVANVSNEDQVQSAFSAIDRDFGPIHGLFSNAGVARDVG
;
A
#
# COMPACT_ATOMS: atom_id res chain seq x y z
N MET A 1 13.23 20.04 -16.76
CA MET A 1 13.08 20.17 -15.29
C MET A 1 13.41 18.81 -14.71
N GLU A 2 14.69 18.55 -14.50
CA GLU A 2 15.17 17.31 -13.87
C GLU A 2 15.42 17.61 -12.40
N GLY A 3 14.79 16.85 -11.50
CA GLY A 3 15.04 16.96 -10.06
C GLY A 3 13.80 16.79 -9.18
N CYS A 4 13.25 15.57 -9.11
CA CYS A 4 12.63 15.03 -7.89
C CYS A 4 12.40 13.52 -8.10
N MET A 5 12.84 12.69 -7.15
CA MET A 5 12.85 11.22 -7.17
C MET A 5 11.66 10.59 -7.91
N GLY A 6 11.89 9.98 -9.08
CA GLY A 6 10.84 9.30 -9.85
C GLY A 6 10.43 7.98 -9.18
N PHE A 7 9.13 7.77 -8.98
CA PHE A 7 8.59 6.50 -8.49
C PHE A 7 8.36 5.47 -9.60
N ALA A 8 8.64 5.82 -10.86
CA ALA A 8 8.49 4.94 -12.01
C ALA A 8 9.22 3.60 -11.78
N GLY A 9 8.47 2.50 -11.82
CA GLY A 9 8.99 1.15 -11.63
C GLY A 9 9.34 0.77 -10.19
N ARG A 10 9.24 1.70 -9.23
CA ARG A 10 9.44 1.42 -7.80
C ARG A 10 8.23 0.71 -7.22
N VAL A 11 8.48 -0.31 -6.40
CA VAL A 11 7.45 -1.01 -5.62
C VAL A 11 7.34 -0.33 -4.26
N VAL A 12 6.17 0.23 -3.95
CA VAL A 12 5.89 0.91 -2.68
C VAL A 12 4.75 0.19 -1.96
N VAL A 13 5.01 -0.19 -0.72
CA VAL A 13 4.00 -0.75 0.18
C VAL A 13 3.31 0.38 0.92
N VAL A 14 1.98 0.36 0.97
CA VAL A 14 1.15 1.29 1.74
C VAL A 14 0.34 0.45 2.72
N SER A 15 0.43 0.71 4.01
CA SER A 15 -0.46 0.08 5.01
C SER A 15 -1.54 1.06 5.48
N GLY A 16 -2.76 0.58 5.71
CA GLY A 16 -3.89 1.44 6.10
C GLY A 16 -4.25 2.46 5.03
N GLY A 17 -4.17 2.04 3.76
CA GLY A 17 -4.39 2.88 2.60
C GLY A 17 -5.82 2.88 2.07
N ALA A 18 -6.75 2.14 2.68
CA ALA A 18 -8.15 2.06 2.24
C ALA A 18 -8.86 3.42 2.27
N THR A 19 -8.50 4.32 3.19
CA THR A 19 -9.23 5.57 3.45
C THR A 19 -8.32 6.80 3.57
N GLY A 20 -8.93 7.99 3.52
CA GLY A 20 -8.30 9.27 3.83
C GLY A 20 -6.96 9.53 3.11
N MET A 21 -5.94 9.88 3.88
CA MET A 21 -4.58 10.17 3.37
C MET A 21 -3.92 8.95 2.73
N GLY A 22 -4.22 7.76 3.23
CA GLY A 22 -3.67 6.52 2.70
C GLY A 22 -4.13 6.27 1.25
N ARG A 23 -5.43 6.47 0.98
CA ARG A 23 -5.98 6.36 -0.38
C ARG A 23 -5.37 7.40 -1.33
N ALA A 24 -5.31 8.65 -0.89
CA ALA A 24 -4.69 9.72 -1.68
C ALA A 24 -3.22 9.42 -2.01
N THR A 25 -2.50 8.77 -1.08
CA THR A 25 -1.11 8.34 -1.29
C THR A 25 -1.02 7.24 -2.35
N VAL A 26 -1.91 6.23 -2.32
CA VAL A 26 -1.98 5.19 -3.34
C VAL A 26 -2.21 5.80 -4.73
N GLU A 27 -3.21 6.66 -4.86
CA GLU A 27 -3.55 7.33 -6.12
C GLU A 27 -2.38 8.17 -6.66
N LEU A 28 -1.70 8.93 -5.78
CA LEU A 28 -0.53 9.73 -6.14
C LEU A 28 0.65 8.87 -6.61
N LEU A 29 0.96 7.77 -5.90
CA LEU A 29 2.06 6.88 -6.25
C LEU A 29 1.82 6.20 -7.60
N LEU A 30 0.60 5.72 -7.85
CA LEU A 30 0.20 5.15 -9.13
C LEU A 30 0.32 6.19 -10.27
N GLY A 31 -0.15 7.42 -10.04
CA GLY A 31 -0.02 8.53 -10.98
C GLY A 31 1.43 8.91 -11.30
N ARG A 32 2.36 8.62 -10.38
CA ARG A 32 3.81 8.81 -10.55
C ARG A 32 4.53 7.56 -11.11
N GLY A 33 3.80 6.54 -11.52
CA GLY A 33 4.32 5.35 -12.20
C GLY A 33 4.84 4.26 -11.26
N ALA A 34 4.57 4.36 -9.95
CA ALA A 34 4.89 3.30 -9.00
C ALA A 34 4.06 2.04 -9.26
N ARG A 35 4.55 0.92 -8.71
CA ARG A 35 3.75 -0.26 -8.41
C ARG A 35 3.41 -0.21 -6.93
N VAL A 36 2.13 -0.29 -6.59
CA VAL A 36 1.64 -0.09 -5.23
C VAL A 36 1.03 -1.37 -4.69
N ALA A 37 1.58 -1.82 -3.57
CA ALA A 37 1.00 -2.89 -2.75
C ALA A 37 0.28 -2.25 -1.56
N LEU A 38 -1.04 -2.38 -1.52
CA LEU A 38 -1.85 -1.90 -0.41
C LEU A 38 -2.07 -3.03 0.60
N ILE A 39 -1.62 -2.86 1.84
CA ILE A 39 -1.97 -3.71 2.97
C ILE A 39 -3.10 -3.04 3.75
N ASP A 40 -4.21 -3.74 3.88
CA ASP A 40 -5.35 -3.27 4.68
C ASP A 40 -6.07 -4.47 5.29
N TRP A 41 -6.74 -4.32 6.43
CA TRP A 41 -7.50 -5.42 7.03
C TRP A 41 -8.87 -5.65 6.34
N THR A 42 -9.33 -4.70 5.52
CA THR A 42 -10.66 -4.69 4.88
C THR A 42 -10.51 -4.87 3.38
N ARG A 43 -10.82 -6.07 2.91
CA ARG A 43 -10.72 -6.45 1.49
C ARG A 43 -11.49 -5.51 0.55
N GLN A 44 -12.74 -5.23 0.90
CA GLN A 44 -13.68 -4.56 -0.01
C GLN A 44 -13.29 -3.11 -0.29
N GLU A 45 -12.88 -2.38 0.75
CA GLU A 45 -12.37 -1.00 0.63
C GLU A 45 -11.06 -0.96 -0.17
N ALA A 46 -10.15 -1.91 0.09
CA ALA A 46 -8.85 -1.95 -0.54
C ALA A 46 -8.92 -2.28 -2.05
N GLU A 47 -9.79 -3.22 -2.46
CA GLU A 47 -9.99 -3.59 -3.86
C GLU A 47 -10.73 -2.51 -4.67
N ALA A 48 -11.45 -1.60 -4.00
CA ALA A 48 -12.19 -0.52 -4.66
C ALA A 48 -11.31 0.66 -5.12
N ILE A 49 -10.07 0.77 -4.64
CA ILE A 49 -9.21 1.94 -4.86
C ILE A 49 -8.76 2.08 -6.32
N ALA A 50 -8.28 1.00 -6.94
CA ALA A 50 -7.79 1.06 -8.30
C ALA A 50 -7.93 -0.29 -9.02
N ARG A 51 -8.24 -0.23 -10.31
CA ARG A 51 -8.13 -1.37 -11.22
C ARG A 51 -6.94 -1.13 -12.14
N SER A 52 -5.78 -1.64 -11.75
CA SER A 52 -4.52 -1.47 -12.49
C SER A 52 -3.60 -2.67 -12.24
N GLU A 53 -2.85 -3.10 -13.25
CA GLU A 53 -1.78 -4.11 -13.08
C GLU A 53 -0.64 -3.62 -12.17
N LYS A 54 -0.54 -2.30 -11.96
CA LYS A 54 0.42 -1.68 -11.05
C LYS A 54 -0.09 -1.62 -9.61
N PHE A 55 -1.29 -2.13 -9.32
CA PHE A 55 -1.91 -2.05 -8.00
C PHE A 55 -2.40 -3.43 -7.55
N ARG A 56 -2.19 -3.76 -6.27
CA ARG A 56 -2.81 -4.93 -5.65
C ARG A 56 -3.03 -4.72 -4.16
N ALA A 57 -4.18 -5.18 -3.68
CA ALA A 57 -4.52 -5.21 -2.27
C ALA A 57 -4.15 -6.55 -1.63
N TYR A 58 -3.66 -6.50 -0.39
CA TYR A 58 -3.29 -7.62 0.47
C TYR A 58 -4.01 -7.46 1.79
N VAL A 59 -4.77 -8.49 2.18
CA VAL A 59 -5.53 -8.45 3.42
C VAL A 59 -4.66 -8.91 4.57
N ALA A 60 -4.33 -8.00 5.49
CA ALA A 60 -3.60 -8.34 6.71
C ALA A 60 -3.88 -7.34 7.85
N ASN A 61 -3.96 -7.85 9.07
CA ASN A 61 -3.89 -7.04 10.27
C ASN A 61 -2.43 -6.73 10.59
N VAL A 62 -2.02 -5.47 10.51
CA VAL A 62 -0.64 -5.03 10.79
C VAL A 62 -0.20 -5.25 12.23
N SER A 63 -1.13 -5.51 13.16
CA SER A 63 -0.81 -5.89 14.55
C SER A 63 -0.48 -7.37 14.72
N ASN A 64 -0.64 -8.19 13.66
CA ASN A 64 -0.30 -9.62 13.66
C ASN A 64 0.94 -9.85 12.80
N GLU A 65 2.04 -10.26 13.43
CA GLU A 65 3.33 -10.41 12.76
C GLU A 65 3.33 -11.46 11.65
N ASP A 66 2.69 -12.61 11.86
CA ASP A 66 2.63 -13.69 10.87
C ASP A 66 1.88 -13.25 9.60
N GLN A 67 0.80 -12.47 9.77
CA GLN A 67 0.06 -11.90 8.65
C GLN A 67 0.88 -10.87 7.89
N VAL A 68 1.66 -10.05 8.60
CA VAL A 68 2.58 -9.08 7.97
C VAL A 68 3.66 -9.82 7.18
N GLN A 69 4.33 -10.81 7.77
CA GLN A 69 5.35 -11.58 7.06
C GLN A 69 4.80 -12.28 5.81
N SER A 70 3.60 -12.86 5.91
CA SER A 70 2.90 -13.49 4.78
C SER A 70 2.56 -12.49 3.68
N ALA A 71 2.09 -11.28 4.05
CA ALA A 71 1.77 -10.22 3.11
C ALA A 71 3.03 -9.74 2.37
N PHE A 72 4.12 -9.46 3.09
CA PHE A 72 5.38 -9.02 2.48
C PHE A 72 5.98 -10.09 1.56
N SER A 73 5.89 -11.37 1.93
CA SER A 73 6.32 -12.48 1.07
C SER A 73 5.50 -12.56 -0.22
N ALA A 74 4.19 -12.33 -0.13
CA ALA A 74 3.33 -12.27 -1.31
C ALA A 74 3.64 -11.06 -2.20
N ILE A 75 3.90 -9.89 -1.58
CA ILE A 75 4.28 -8.66 -2.29
C ILE A 75 5.59 -8.86 -3.07
N ASP A 76 6.61 -9.46 -2.45
CA ASP A 76 7.89 -9.71 -3.11
C ASP A 76 7.74 -10.69 -4.28
N ARG A 77 6.92 -11.74 -4.15
CA ARG A 77 6.64 -12.66 -5.26
C ARG A 77 5.89 -11.95 -6.40
N ASP A 78 4.91 -11.11 -6.08
CA ASP A 78 3.99 -10.56 -7.07
C ASP A 78 4.57 -9.30 -7.74
N PHE A 79 5.38 -8.52 -7.01
CA PHE A 79 5.95 -7.27 -7.49
C PHE A 79 7.49 -7.26 -7.58
N GLY A 80 8.19 -8.14 -6.87
CA GLY A 80 9.63 -8.08 -6.71
C GLY A 80 10.07 -7.12 -5.59
N PRO A 81 11.34 -6.69 -5.61
CA PRO A 81 11.95 -5.97 -4.49
C PRO A 81 11.17 -4.72 -4.07
N ILE A 82 10.96 -4.58 -2.76
CA ILE A 82 10.29 -3.41 -2.16
C ILE A 82 11.28 -2.26 -2.06
N HIS A 83 10.85 -1.07 -2.50
CA HIS A 83 11.67 0.14 -2.55
C HIS A 83 11.25 1.20 -1.54
N GLY A 84 10.06 1.06 -0.96
CA GLY A 84 9.54 1.99 0.04
C GLY A 84 8.35 1.41 0.79
N LEU A 85 8.18 1.88 2.02
CA LEU A 85 7.05 1.56 2.88
C LEU A 85 6.46 2.87 3.43
N PHE A 86 5.16 3.05 3.23
CA PHE A 86 4.36 4.07 3.89
C PHE A 86 3.51 3.39 4.97
N SER A 87 3.95 3.52 6.22
CA SER A 87 3.23 2.98 7.37
C SER A 87 2.18 3.98 7.85
N ASN A 88 0.94 3.81 7.37
CA ASN A 88 -0.18 4.72 7.64
C ASN A 88 -1.35 4.03 8.36
N ALA A 89 -1.27 2.73 8.63
CA ALA A 89 -2.28 2.03 9.39
C ALA A 89 -2.38 2.60 10.82
N GLY A 90 -3.53 3.19 11.13
CA GLY A 90 -3.85 3.74 12.43
C GLY A 90 -5.36 3.78 12.63
N VAL A 91 -5.79 3.45 13.83
CA VAL A 91 -7.20 3.58 14.27
C VAL A 91 -7.24 4.63 15.36
N ALA A 92 -7.87 5.76 15.06
CA ALA A 92 -8.25 6.71 16.09
C ALA A 92 -9.35 6.05 16.94
N ARG A 93 -9.10 5.87 18.23
CA ARG A 93 -10.15 5.51 19.19
C ARG A 93 -10.62 6.82 19.80
N ASP A 94 -11.91 7.10 19.69
CA ASP A 94 -12.50 8.17 20.49
C ASP A 94 -12.27 7.87 21.97
N VAL A 95 -11.77 8.87 22.69
CA VAL A 95 -11.71 8.88 24.14
C VAL A 95 -12.92 9.64 24.66
N GLY A 96 -14.09 8.99 24.62
CA GLY A 96 -15.30 9.44 25.31
C GLY A 96 -16.13 10.47 24.55
#